data_AF-A0A8J6LC69-F1
#
_entry.id   AF-A0A8J6LC69-F1
#
_cell.length_a   1.000
_cell.length_b   1.000
_cell.length_c   1.000
_cell.angle_alpha   90.00
_cell.angle_beta   90.00
_cell.angle_gamma   90.00
#
_symmetry.space_group_name_H-M   'P 1'
#
loop_
_entity.id
_entity.type
_entity.pdbx_description
1 polymer ?
#
loop_
_entity_poly.entity_id
_entity_poly.type
_entity_poly.pdbx_seq_one_letter_code
_entity_poly.pdbx_strand_id
1 'polypeptide(L)'
;MAITAEQLEQLIQRLTPKTPKRDFTHCTARFGGTRSHEAVEDFMASADFYKDSEEIADVNALSGLSILLQGDAFTWWMGVKSTITTWENAKKVQTILVIFYDKALCFSFAILAL
;
A
#
# COMPACT_ATOMS: atom_id res chain seq x y z
N MET A 1 -46.94 3.15 -23.57
CA MET A 1 -46.15 3.43 -22.35
C MET A 1 -44.70 3.46 -22.76
N ALA A 2 -44.11 4.66 -22.84
CA ALA A 2 -42.72 4.82 -23.24
C ALA A 2 -41.86 4.90 -21.97
N ILE A 3 -40.67 4.28 -22.01
CA ILE A 3 -39.68 4.40 -20.94
C ILE A 3 -39.26 5.88 -20.85
N THR A 4 -39.25 6.44 -19.63
CA THR A 4 -38.84 7.84 -19.43
C THR A 4 -37.31 7.93 -19.39
N ALA A 5 -36.76 9.10 -19.72
CA ALA A 5 -35.30 9.32 -19.71
C ALA A 5 -34.69 9.03 -18.33
N GLU A 6 -35.41 9.34 -17.26
CA GLU A 6 -35.01 9.06 -15.87
C GLU A 6 -34.88 7.55 -15.59
N GLN A 7 -35.79 6.74 -16.15
CA GLN A 7 -35.71 5.28 -16.00
C GLN A 7 -34.52 4.69 -16.76
N LEU A 8 -34.11 5.30 -17.87
CA LEU A 8 -32.94 4.90 -18.63
C LEU A 8 -31.64 5.23 -17.88
N GLU A 9 -31.53 6.42 -17.29
CA GLU A 9 -30.35 6.81 -16.52
C GLU A 9 -30.12 5.91 -15.30
N GLN A 10 -31.18 5.58 -14.56
CA GLN A 10 -31.09 4.66 -13.43
C GLN A 10 -30.66 3.25 -13.87
N LEU A 11 -31.08 2.81 -15.06
CA LEU A 11 -30.67 1.52 -15.60
C LEU A 11 -29.19 1.53 -15.97
N ILE A 12 -28.71 2.57 -16.66
CA ILE A 12 -27.31 2.74 -17.02
C ILE A 12 -26.43 2.72 -15.77
N GLN A 13 -26.86 3.40 -14.69
CA GLN A 13 -26.10 3.44 -13.43
C GLN A 13 -26.06 2.10 -12.67
N ARG A 14 -27.02 1.20 -12.92
CA ARG A 14 -27.01 -0.17 -12.35
C ARG A 14 -26.24 -1.16 -13.22
N LEU A 15 -26.17 -0.88 -14.51
CA LEU A 15 -25.45 -1.70 -15.49
C LEU A 15 -24.00 -1.27 -15.65
N THR A 16 -23.60 -0.08 -15.19
CA THR A 16 -22.19 0.30 -15.15
C THR A 16 -21.45 -0.71 -14.27
N PRO A 17 -20.54 -1.51 -14.83
CA PRO A 17 -19.69 -2.34 -14.01
C PRO A 17 -18.93 -1.39 -13.10
N LYS A 18 -19.13 -1.50 -11.78
CA LYS A 18 -18.16 -0.94 -10.83
C LYS A 18 -16.84 -1.54 -11.23
N THR A 19 -15.96 -0.74 -11.81
CA THR A 19 -14.59 -1.17 -12.10
C THR A 19 -14.06 -1.74 -10.79
N PRO A 20 -13.66 -3.03 -10.77
CA PRO A 20 -13.16 -3.63 -9.55
C PRO A 20 -11.99 -2.76 -9.11
N LYS A 21 -12.09 -2.21 -7.90
CA LYS A 21 -11.02 -1.40 -7.32
C LYS A 21 -9.84 -2.34 -7.15
N ARG A 22 -8.87 -2.28 -8.06
CA ARG A 22 -7.70 -3.14 -8.02
C ARG A 22 -6.86 -2.75 -6.81
N ASP A 23 -6.64 -3.71 -5.94
CA ASP A 23 -5.98 -3.53 -4.66
C ASP A 23 -5.12 -4.76 -4.32
N PHE A 24 -4.38 -4.67 -3.23
CA PHE A 24 -3.44 -5.70 -2.80
C PHE A 24 -4.10 -6.81 -1.95
N THR A 25 -5.43 -6.95 -1.92
CA THR A 25 -6.11 -7.93 -1.04
C THR A 25 -5.76 -9.38 -1.38
N HIS A 26 -5.53 -9.68 -2.66
CA HIS A 26 -5.13 -11.01 -3.14
C HIS A 26 -3.61 -11.21 -3.20
N CYS A 27 -2.81 -10.18 -2.91
CA CYS A 27 -1.37 -10.32 -2.85
C CYS A 27 -0.98 -11.16 -1.61
N THR A 28 -0.10 -12.15 -1.79
CA THR A 28 0.38 -13.04 -0.72
C THR A 28 1.64 -12.54 -0.04
N ALA A 29 2.30 -11.52 -0.60
CA ALA A 29 3.51 -10.94 -0.02
C ALA A 29 3.18 -10.32 1.35
N ARG A 30 3.92 -10.72 2.39
CA ARG A 30 3.77 -10.16 3.74
C ARG A 30 5.15 -9.87 4.31
N PHE A 31 5.28 -8.72 4.98
CA PHE A 31 6.54 -8.32 5.59
C PHE A 31 6.33 -7.84 7.03
N GLY A 32 6.97 -8.55 7.96
CA GLY A 32 6.85 -8.31 9.40
C GLY A 32 7.94 -7.43 10.02
N GLY A 33 8.88 -6.90 9.24
CA GLY A 33 10.02 -6.13 9.77
C GLY A 33 11.30 -6.92 9.96
N THR A 34 11.52 -8.00 9.19
CA THR A 34 12.77 -8.76 9.23
C THR A 34 13.97 -7.85 8.90
N ARG A 35 15.01 -7.89 9.72
CA ARG A 35 16.23 -7.07 9.59
C ARG A 35 17.19 -7.63 8.53
N SER A 36 16.70 -7.76 7.30
CA SER A 36 17.50 -8.20 6.16
C SER A 36 17.17 -7.33 4.96
N HIS A 37 18.22 -6.78 4.34
CA HIS A 37 18.10 -6.01 3.11
C HIS A 37 17.46 -6.86 2.00
N GLU A 38 17.95 -8.10 1.85
CA GLU A 38 17.46 -9.07 0.87
C GLU A 38 15.96 -9.35 1.08
N ALA A 39 15.52 -9.56 2.32
CA ALA A 39 14.11 -9.81 2.61
C ALA A 39 13.19 -8.62 2.29
N VAL A 40 13.68 -7.38 2.43
CA VAL A 40 12.93 -6.18 2.05
C VAL A 40 12.90 -6.02 0.53
N GLU A 41 14.02 -6.23 -0.15
CA GLU A 41 14.07 -6.17 -1.61
C GLU A 41 13.18 -7.24 -2.26
N ASP A 42 13.23 -8.48 -1.78
CA ASP A 42 12.38 -9.57 -2.29
C ASP A 42 10.88 -9.28 -2.09
N PHE A 43 10.52 -8.76 -0.92
CA PHE A 43 9.15 -8.35 -0.63
C PHE A 43 8.71 -7.21 -1.54
N MET A 44 9.53 -6.17 -1.69
CA MET A 44 9.21 -5.02 -2.53
C MET A 44 9.15 -5.39 -4.00
N ALA A 45 10.04 -6.27 -4.49
CA ALA A 45 10.00 -6.79 -5.85
C ALA A 45 8.71 -7.58 -6.11
N SER A 46 8.28 -8.41 -5.16
CA SER A 46 7.01 -9.14 -5.25
C SER A 46 5.80 -8.20 -5.27
N ALA A 47 5.83 -7.13 -4.46
CA ALA A 47 4.78 -6.11 -4.44
C ALA A 47 4.75 -5.27 -5.72
N ASP A 48 5.91 -4.93 -6.28
CA ASP A 48 6.05 -4.20 -7.56
C ASP A 48 5.53 -5.04 -8.72
N PHE A 49 5.92 -6.33 -8.78
CA PHE A 49 5.42 -7.26 -9.79
C PHE A 49 3.90 -7.39 -9.74
N TYR A 50 3.33 -7.49 -8.53
CA TYR A 50 1.87 -7.58 -8.37
C TYR A 50 1.18 -6.27 -8.78
N LYS A 51 1.75 -5.12 -8.42
CA LYS A 51 1.26 -3.80 -8.82
C LYS A 51 1.20 -3.65 -10.34
N ASP A 52 2.27 -4.07 -11.03
CA ASP A 52 2.39 -3.98 -12.48
C ASP A 52 1.46 -4.99 -13.19
N SER A 53 1.37 -6.22 -12.68
CA SER A 53 0.47 -7.25 -13.22
C SER A 53 -1.00 -6.86 -13.10
N GLU A 54 -1.38 -6.19 -12.01
CA GLU A 54 -2.75 -5.75 -11.74
C GLU A 54 -2.98 -4.27 -12.13
N GLU A 55 -2.02 -3.58 -12.76
CA GLU A 55 -2.12 -2.14 -13.10
C GLU A 55 -2.70 -1.27 -11.95
N ILE A 56 -2.22 -1.50 -10.73
CA ILE A 56 -2.72 -0.81 -9.54
C ILE A 56 -2.18 0.63 -9.53
N ALA A 57 -3.10 1.59 -9.49
CA ALA A 57 -2.75 3.01 -9.32
C ALA A 57 -2.00 3.25 -8.00
N ASP A 58 -1.01 4.13 -8.01
CA ASP A 58 -0.14 4.42 -6.86
C ASP A 58 -0.90 4.71 -5.55
N VAL A 59 -2.03 5.44 -5.61
CA VAL A 59 -2.84 5.74 -4.43
C VAL A 59 -3.45 4.48 -3.79
N ASN A 60 -3.86 3.52 -4.63
CA ASN A 60 -4.37 2.22 -4.17
C ASN A 60 -3.20 1.34 -3.71
N ALA A 61 -2.04 1.46 -4.37
CA ALA A 61 -0.86 0.71 -4.02
C ALA A 61 -0.33 1.09 -2.63
N LEU A 62 -0.23 2.40 -2.32
CA LEU A 62 0.15 2.92 -1.00
C LEU A 62 -0.84 2.50 0.10
N SER A 63 -2.13 2.44 -0.25
CA SER A 63 -3.16 1.98 0.68
C SER A 63 -3.09 0.47 0.93
N GLY A 64 -2.81 -0.32 -0.11
CA GLY A 64 -2.67 -1.76 0.03
C GLY A 64 -1.33 -2.19 0.64
N LEU A 65 -0.27 -1.39 0.51
CA LEU A 65 1.00 -1.64 1.21
C LEU A 65 0.80 -1.73 2.73
N SER A 66 -0.06 -0.89 3.31
CA SER A 66 -0.43 -1.01 4.74
C SER A 66 -1.05 -2.36 5.12
N ILE A 67 -1.63 -3.10 4.17
CA ILE A 67 -2.24 -4.42 4.39
C ILE A 67 -1.16 -5.53 4.27
N LEU A 68 -0.13 -5.28 3.47
CA LEU A 68 0.98 -6.22 3.28
C LEU A 68 2.00 -6.18 4.44
N LEU A 69 2.09 -5.05 5.14
CA LEU A 69 2.96 -4.86 6.28
C LEU A 69 2.33 -5.39 7.58
N GLN A 70 3.17 -5.96 8.44
CA GLN A 70 2.77 -6.51 9.73
C GLN A 70 3.78 -6.09 10.81
N GLY A 71 3.35 -6.14 12.08
CA GLY A 71 4.22 -5.89 13.24
C GLY A 71 4.92 -4.53 13.19
N ASP A 72 6.22 -4.54 13.44
CA ASP A 72 7.05 -3.33 13.53
C ASP A 72 7.08 -2.53 12.22
N ALA A 73 7.08 -3.23 11.07
CA ALA A 73 7.07 -2.57 9.77
C ALA A 73 5.78 -1.78 9.52
N PHE A 74 4.64 -2.29 9.99
CA PHE A 74 3.37 -1.57 9.90
C PHE A 74 3.36 -0.32 10.78
N THR A 75 3.79 -0.45 12.04
CA THR A 75 3.86 0.67 12.99
C THR A 75 4.72 1.80 12.45
N TRP A 76 5.89 1.47 11.90
CA TRP A 76 6.75 2.46 11.27
C TRP A 76 6.13 3.08 10.02
N TRP A 77 5.51 2.26 9.15
CA TRP A 77 4.86 2.75 7.93
C TRP A 77 3.77 3.77 8.24
N MET A 78 2.97 3.54 9.28
CA MET A 78 1.94 4.48 9.71
C MET A 78 2.49 5.86 10.10
N GLY A 79 3.73 5.94 10.60
CA GLY A 79 4.39 7.20 10.92
C GLY A 79 4.89 8.00 9.72
N VAL A 80 5.17 7.33 8.59
CA VAL A 80 5.72 7.96 7.38
C VAL A 80 4.74 8.02 6.21
N LYS A 81 3.65 7.25 6.23
CA LYS A 81 2.68 7.13 5.12
C LYS A 81 2.11 8.48 4.66
N SER A 82 1.91 9.43 5.58
CA SER A 82 1.34 10.74 5.25
C SER A 82 2.27 11.63 4.42
N THR A 83 3.58 11.37 4.42
CA THR A 83 4.57 12.14 3.66
C THR A 83 4.85 11.54 2.28
N ILE A 84 4.29 10.37 1.99
CA ILE A 84 4.55 9.59 0.78
C ILE A 84 3.33 9.60 -0.13
N THR A 85 3.48 10.21 -1.30
CA THR A 85 2.40 10.33 -2.31
C THR A 85 2.64 9.50 -3.56
N THR A 86 3.86 8.96 -3.74
CA THR A 86 4.23 8.17 -4.92
C THR A 86 4.73 6.79 -4.50
N TRP A 87 4.49 5.80 -5.37
CA TRP A 87 4.97 4.44 -5.11
C TRP A 87 6.50 4.36 -5.06
N GLU A 88 7.20 5.09 -5.91
CA GLU A 88 8.67 5.15 -5.88
C GLU A 88 9.22 5.67 -4.56
N ASN A 89 8.58 6.68 -3.97
CA ASN A 89 8.99 7.19 -2.66
C ASN A 89 8.73 6.14 -1.58
N ALA A 90 7.65 5.37 -1.67
CA ALA A 90 7.41 4.25 -0.77
C ALA A 90 8.52 3.19 -0.88
N LYS A 91 8.97 2.85 -2.09
CA LYS A 91 10.09 1.91 -2.29
C LYS A 91 11.36 2.40 -1.59
N LYS A 92 11.74 3.66 -1.83
CA LYS A 92 12.93 4.29 -1.22
C LYS A 92 12.83 4.29 0.30
N VAL A 93 11.67 4.67 0.84
CA VAL A 93 11.44 4.74 2.29
C VAL A 93 11.47 3.33 2.89
N GLN A 94 10.90 2.32 2.24
CA GLN A 94 10.96 0.94 2.74
C GLN A 94 12.39 0.38 2.82
N THR A 95 13.28 0.73 1.89
CA THR A 95 14.72 0.41 2.01
C THR A 95 15.36 1.13 3.22
N ILE A 96 14.92 2.37 3.48
CA ILE A 96 15.36 3.18 4.62
C ILE A 96 14.90 2.58 5.96
N LEU A 97 13.77 1.83 6.03
CA LEU A 97 13.33 1.09 7.22
C LEU A 97 14.46 0.22 7.79
N VAL A 98 15.18 -0.52 6.93
CA VAL A 98 16.28 -1.41 7.35
C VAL A 98 17.43 -0.61 7.94
N ILE A 99 17.78 0.53 7.33
CA ILE A 99 18.90 1.38 7.74
C ILE A 99 18.63 2.07 9.09
N PHE A 100 17.40 2.57 9.31
CA PHE A 100 17.06 3.28 10.54
C PHE A 100 16.75 2.35 11.72
N TYR A 101 16.36 1.09 11.48
CA TYR A 101 16.26 0.08 12.53
C TYR A 101 17.62 -0.48 12.96
N ASP A 102 18.64 -0.46 12.09
CA ASP A 102 20.00 -0.95 12.38
C ASP A 102 20.78 -0.01 13.31
N LYS A 103 20.57 1.31 13.18
CA LYS A 103 21.24 2.32 14.02
C LYS A 103 20.38 2.76 15.21
N ALA A 104 20.28 1.96 16.27
CA ALA A 104 20.08 2.35 17.69
C ALA A 104 19.25 3.62 18.08
N LEU A 105 18.36 4.14 17.24
CA LEU A 105 17.71 5.46 17.37
C LEU A 105 16.17 5.38 17.40
N CYS A 106 15.58 4.21 17.10
CA CYS A 106 14.14 4.02 17.23
C CYS A 106 13.63 4.22 18.67
N PHE A 107 14.49 4.04 19.68
CA PHE A 107 14.09 4.29 21.08
C PHE A 107 13.96 5.79 21.41
N SER A 108 14.54 6.69 20.61
CA SER A 108 14.47 8.13 20.92
C SER A 108 13.25 8.82 20.32
N PHE A 109 12.70 8.34 19.20
CA PHE A 109 11.49 8.94 18.61
C PHE A 109 10.18 8.45 19.25
N ALA A 110 10.18 7.26 19.87
CA ALA A 110 9.01 6.76 20.61
C ALA A 110 8.83 7.44 21.99
N ILE A 111 9.89 7.97 22.60
CA ILE A 111 9.82 8.63 23.92
C ILE A 111 9.42 10.12 23.80
N LEU A 112 9.63 10.76 22.65
CA LEU A 112 9.29 12.19 22.44
C LEU A 112 7.80 12.44 22.08
N ALA A 113 6.99 11.38 21.99
CA ALA A 113 5.56 11.46 21.73
C ALA A 113 4.69 11.10 22.96
N LEU A 114 5.27 11.18 24.17
CA LEU A 114 4.58 10.99 25.46
C LEU A 114 4.81 12.19 26.38
#